data_AF-A0A0U3DA72-F1
#
_entry.id   AF-A0A0U3DA72-F1
#
_cell.length_a   1.000
_cell.length_b   1.000
_cell.length_c   1.000
_cell.angle_alpha   90.00
_cell.angle_beta   90.00
_cell.angle_gamma   90.00
#
_symmetry.space_group_name_H-M   'P 1'
#
loop_
_entity.id
_entity.type
_entity.pdbx_description
1 polymer ?
#
loop_
_entity_poly.entity_id
_entity_poly.type
_entity_poly.pdbx_seq_one_letter_code
_entity_poly.pdbx_strand_id
1 'polypeptide(L)'
;MNPFKRLPGYGPKTAAGLERQIWRRLPALFFWGTLLPLLFVGLRRWLAEPAQADAHSLLMGEYIAYGLVAMHWTLLLTLAVGCLIVMVMKGPGYVADAYPPADRDTPFLDLTPLPEEDQAEKKDKIRA
;
A
#
# COMPACT_ATOMS: atom_id res chain seq x y z
N MET A 1 9.00 -8.29 23.35
CA MET A 1 10.01 -7.79 22.39
C MET A 1 9.27 -6.91 21.39
N ASN A 2 9.71 -5.66 21.17
CA ASN A 2 9.04 -4.77 20.22
C ASN A 2 9.59 -5.00 18.80
N PRO A 3 8.80 -5.49 17.84
CA PRO A 3 9.26 -5.76 16.47
C PRO A 3 9.48 -4.48 15.64
N PHE A 4 9.37 -3.29 16.25
CA PHE A 4 9.34 -1.99 15.57
C PHE A 4 10.42 -1.02 16.05
N LYS A 5 11.67 -1.48 16.24
CA LYS A 5 12.79 -0.56 16.48
C LYS A 5 13.08 0.23 15.20
N ARG A 6 12.89 1.55 15.27
CA ARG A 6 13.23 2.51 14.22
C ARG A 6 14.63 3.05 14.44
N LEU A 7 15.32 3.42 13.36
CA LEU A 7 16.66 4.00 13.43
C LEU A 7 16.63 5.30 14.25
N PRO A 8 17.52 5.47 15.25
CA PRO A 8 17.63 6.73 15.99
C PRO A 8 18.06 7.85 15.02
N GLY A 9 17.29 8.93 14.96
CA GLY A 9 17.49 10.02 13.99
C GLY A 9 16.63 9.94 12.72
N TYR A 10 15.90 8.84 12.50
CA TYR A 10 14.90 8.73 11.44
C TYR A 10 13.63 9.52 11.81
N GLY A 11 13.72 10.84 11.69
CA GLY A 11 12.57 11.72 11.82
C GLY A 11 11.60 11.56 10.64
N PRO A 12 10.33 11.98 10.78
CA PRO A 12 9.32 11.98 9.72
C PRO A 12 9.58 13.03 8.61
N LYS A 13 10.84 13.21 8.20
CA LYS A 13 11.30 14.24 7.26
C LYS A 13 11.32 13.80 5.80
N THR A 14 11.03 12.54 5.48
CA THR A 14 10.69 12.16 4.10
C THR A 14 9.26 12.58 3.83
N ALA A 15 9.07 13.49 2.87
CA ALA A 15 7.76 13.95 2.42
C ALA A 15 6.83 12.74 2.23
N ALA A 16 5.63 12.81 2.80
CA ALA A 16 4.64 11.74 2.67
C ALA A 16 4.44 11.48 1.17
N GLY A 17 4.81 10.28 0.70
CA GLY A 17 4.61 9.91 -0.70
C GLY A 17 3.15 10.08 -1.12
N LEU A 18 2.91 10.27 -2.42
CA LEU A 18 1.57 10.40 -3.01
C LEU A 18 0.59 9.35 -2.47
N GLU A 19 1.07 8.13 -2.25
CA GLU A 19 0.36 6.99 -1.63
C GLU A 19 -0.31 7.35 -0.30
N ARG A 20 0.43 8.01 0.61
CA ARG A 20 -0.01 8.34 1.96
C ARG A 20 -0.96 9.54 1.97
N GLN A 21 -0.80 10.42 0.99
CA GLN A 21 -1.74 11.51 0.73
C GLN A 21 -3.06 10.99 0.14
N ILE A 22 -3.00 10.06 -0.82
CA ILE A 22 -4.17 9.41 -1.40
C ILE A 22 -4.90 8.59 -0.34
N TRP A 23 -4.20 7.79 0.46
CA TRP A 23 -4.79 6.97 1.53
C TRP A 23 -5.52 7.83 2.58
N ARG A 24 -5.00 9.01 2.91
CA ARG A 24 -5.69 9.98 3.80
C ARG A 24 -6.94 10.61 3.18
N ARG A 25 -6.97 10.77 1.85
CA ARG A 25 -8.11 11.37 1.14
C ARG A 25 -9.16 10.34 0.73
N LEU A 26 -8.80 9.06 0.69
CA LEU A 26 -9.67 7.94 0.35
C LEU A 26 -10.94 7.87 1.21
N PRO A 27 -10.91 8.01 2.56
CA PRO A 27 -12.14 8.06 3.34
C PRO A 27 -12.99 9.29 3.03
N ALA A 28 -12.39 10.47 2.81
CA ALA A 28 -13.13 11.66 2.41
C ALA A 28 -13.78 11.52 1.03
N LEU A 29 -13.11 10.82 0.10
CA LEU A 29 -13.66 10.49 -1.22
C LEU A 29 -14.82 9.49 -1.11
N PHE A 30 -14.72 8.50 -0.22
CA PHE A 30 -15.79 7.54 0.05
C PHE A 30 -17.06 8.23 0.57
N PHE A 31 -16.89 9.20 1.48
CA PHE A 31 -17.99 10.04 1.94
C PHE A 31 -18.58 10.87 0.80
N TRP A 32 -17.77 11.56 0.01
CA TRP A 32 -18.27 12.37 -1.10
C TRP A 32 -18.97 11.56 -2.18
N GLY A 33 -18.45 10.37 -2.51
CA GLY A 33 -19.00 9.50 -3.55
C GLY A 33 -20.29 8.78 -3.17
N THR A 34 -20.58 8.64 -1.88
CA THR A 34 -21.89 8.16 -1.39
C THR A 34 -22.86 9.30 -1.15
N LEU A 35 -22.38 10.44 -0.65
CA LEU A 35 -23.18 11.61 -0.37
C LEU A 35 -23.78 12.22 -1.64
N LEU A 36 -23.02 12.30 -2.73
CA LEU A 36 -23.46 12.94 -3.98
C LEU A 36 -24.65 12.21 -4.67
N PRO A 37 -24.64 10.88 -4.87
CA PRO A 37 -25.80 10.17 -5.40
C PRO A 37 -26.99 10.16 -4.44
N LEU A 38 -26.76 10.12 -3.12
CA LEU A 38 -27.83 10.21 -2.12
C LEU A 38 -28.52 11.59 -2.17
N LEU A 39 -27.73 12.66 -2.27
CA LEU A 39 -28.20 14.03 -2.42
C LEU A 39 -28.98 14.20 -3.73
N PHE A 40 -28.49 13.61 -4.83
CA PHE A 40 -29.15 13.67 -6.14
C PHE A 40 -30.53 13.00 -6.11
N VAL A 41 -30.65 11.80 -5.54
CA VAL A 41 -31.95 11.11 -5.38
C VAL A 41 -32.87 11.89 -4.44
N GLY A 42 -32.33 12.43 -3.34
CA GLY A 42 -33.07 13.26 -2.38
C GLY A 42 -33.65 14.52 -3.01
N LEU A 43 -32.83 15.28 -3.76
CA LEU A 43 -33.28 16.47 -4.51
C LEU A 43 -34.34 16.11 -5.54
N ARG A 44 -34.16 15.01 -6.27
CA ARG A 44 -35.09 14.58 -7.30
C ARG A 44 -36.46 14.20 -6.72
N ARG A 45 -36.49 13.57 -5.54
CA ARG A 45 -37.73 13.30 -4.80
C ARG A 45 -38.36 14.55 -4.20
N TRP A 46 -37.56 15.53 -3.78
CA TRP A 46 -38.06 16.78 -3.23
C TRP A 46 -38.67 17.71 -4.29
N LEU A 47 -38.12 17.70 -5.50
CA LEU A 47 -38.61 18.48 -6.65
C LEU A 47 -39.72 17.78 -7.45
N ALA A 48 -40.00 16.50 -7.17
CA ALA A 48 -41.03 15.75 -7.89
C ALA A 48 -42.43 16.12 -7.39
N GLU A 49 -43.21 16.78 -8.24
CA GLU A 49 -44.64 16.96 -8.04
C GLU A 49 -45.36 15.60 -8.16
N PRO A 50 -46.17 15.18 -7.17
CA PRO A 50 -46.79 13.86 -7.12
C PRO A 50 -47.76 13.60 -8.28
N ALA A 51 -48.22 14.64 -8.96
CA ALA A 51 -49.19 14.57 -10.05
C ALA A 51 -48.58 14.35 -11.46
N GLN A 52 -47.27 14.55 -11.64
CA GLN A 52 -46.59 14.35 -12.94
C GLN A 52 -45.45 13.32 -12.89
N ALA A 53 -45.18 12.74 -11.72
CA ALA A 53 -44.09 11.79 -11.54
C ALA A 53 -44.49 10.39 -12.04
N ASP A 54 -44.05 10.02 -13.24
CA ASP A 54 -44.11 8.64 -13.72
C ASP A 54 -43.29 7.73 -12.79
N ALA A 55 -43.95 6.78 -12.12
CA ALA A 55 -43.31 5.83 -11.20
C ALA A 55 -42.11 5.09 -11.84
N HIS A 56 -42.20 4.79 -13.14
CA HIS A 56 -41.10 4.17 -13.89
C HIS A 56 -39.85 5.06 -13.96
N SER A 57 -40.02 6.37 -14.13
CA SER A 57 -38.91 7.33 -14.24
C SER A 57 -38.17 7.55 -12.92
N LEU A 58 -38.88 7.39 -11.81
CA LEU A 58 -38.32 7.44 -10.45
C LEU A 58 -37.47 6.20 -10.18
N LEU A 59 -38.02 5.01 -10.45
CA LEU A 59 -37.31 3.74 -10.28
C LEU A 59 -36.05 3.66 -11.14
N MET A 60 -36.12 4.06 -12.42
CA MET A 60 -34.94 4.10 -13.30
C MET A 60 -33.82 4.98 -12.72
N GLY A 61 -34.18 6.13 -12.13
CA GLY A 61 -33.23 7.02 -11.46
C GLY A 61 -32.56 6.37 -10.26
N GLU A 62 -33.33 5.65 -9.45
CA GLU A 62 -32.81 4.92 -8.30
C GLU A 62 -31.86 3.80 -8.73
N TYR A 63 -32.20 3.02 -9.77
CA TYR A 63 -31.30 1.99 -10.31
C TYR A 63 -29.97 2.54 -10.80
N ILE A 64 -29.99 3.67 -11.52
CA ILE A 64 -28.77 4.35 -11.98
C ILE A 64 -27.94 4.83 -10.78
N ALA A 65 -28.58 5.41 -9.76
CA ALA A 65 -27.90 5.86 -8.55
C ALA A 65 -27.24 4.69 -7.81
N TYR A 66 -27.93 3.56 -7.65
CA TYR A 66 -27.35 2.35 -7.06
C TYR A 66 -26.19 1.80 -7.89
N GLY A 67 -26.30 1.79 -9.22
CA GLY A 67 -25.22 1.38 -10.11
C GLY A 67 -23.97 2.26 -9.96
N LEU A 68 -24.14 3.58 -9.87
CA LEU A 68 -23.05 4.53 -9.63
C LEU A 68 -22.40 4.32 -8.26
N VAL A 69 -23.18 4.09 -7.21
CA VAL A 69 -22.65 3.79 -5.87
C VAL A 69 -21.83 2.50 -5.89
N ALA A 70 -22.35 1.44 -6.50
CA ALA A 70 -21.64 0.16 -6.62
C ALA A 70 -20.33 0.31 -7.41
N MET A 71 -20.36 0.99 -8.57
CA MET A 71 -19.16 1.29 -9.37
C MET A 71 -18.14 2.13 -8.60
N HIS A 72 -18.61 3.10 -7.80
CA HIS A 72 -17.74 3.95 -7.01
C HIS A 72 -17.06 3.17 -5.88
N TRP A 73 -17.79 2.29 -5.19
CA TRP A 73 -17.23 1.46 -4.11
C TRP A 73 -16.17 0.49 -4.63
N THR A 74 -16.38 -0.13 -5.80
CA THR A 74 -15.39 -1.04 -6.38
C THR A 74 -14.14 -0.30 -6.85
N LEU A 75 -14.29 0.90 -7.44
CA LEU A 75 -13.15 1.76 -7.81
C LEU A 75 -12.33 2.16 -6.57
N LEU A 76 -13.00 2.57 -5.48
CA LEU A 76 -12.33 2.95 -4.23
C LEU A 76 -11.66 1.76 -3.55
N LEU A 77 -12.29 0.59 -3.54
CA LEU A 77 -11.68 -0.65 -3.05
C LEU A 77 -10.40 -0.97 -3.82
N THR A 78 -10.47 -0.87 -5.15
CA THR A 78 -9.31 -1.14 -6.02
C THR A 78 -8.16 -0.17 -5.72
N LEU A 79 -8.46 1.12 -5.58
CA LEU A 79 -7.47 2.15 -5.24
C LEU A 79 -6.89 1.95 -3.83
N ALA A 80 -7.72 1.55 -2.87
CA ALA A 80 -7.31 1.28 -1.49
C ALA A 80 -6.33 0.10 -1.44
N VAL A 81 -6.62 -0.99 -2.15
CA VAL A 81 -5.73 -2.14 -2.27
C VAL A 81 -4.42 -1.74 -2.95
N GLY A 82 -4.49 -0.97 -4.05
CA GLY A 82 -3.30 -0.45 -4.72
C GLY A 82 -2.40 0.38 -3.78
N CYS A 83 -2.96 1.34 -3.03
CA CYS A 83 -2.21 2.12 -2.05
C CYS A 83 -1.62 1.25 -0.93
N LEU A 84 -2.36 0.27 -0.43
CA LEU A 84 -1.89 -0.65 0.59
C LEU A 84 -0.67 -1.43 0.11
N ILE A 85 -0.69 -1.92 -1.13
CA ILE A 85 0.44 -2.63 -1.74
C ILE A 85 1.67 -1.73 -1.79
N VAL A 86 1.56 -0.49 -2.29
CA VAL A 86 2.74 0.40 -2.37
C VAL A 86 3.26 0.78 -0.99
N MET A 87 2.39 1.00 0.01
CA MET A 87 2.81 1.23 1.40
C MET A 87 3.62 0.05 1.96
N VAL A 88 3.22 -1.19 1.64
CA VAL A 88 3.96 -2.40 2.02
C VAL A 88 5.29 -2.48 1.29
N MET A 89 5.31 -2.25 -0.03
CA MET A 89 6.52 -2.31 -0.85
C MET A 89 7.57 -1.28 -0.42
N LYS A 90 7.12 -0.07 -0.10
CA LYS A 90 8.00 1.00 0.34
C LYS A 90 8.51 0.75 1.75
N GLY A 91 7.64 0.23 2.62
CA GLY A 91 7.92 -0.09 4.02
C GLY A 91 8.32 1.13 4.85
N PRO A 92 8.05 1.15 6.17
CA PRO A 92 8.79 2.04 7.06
C PRO A 92 10.29 1.71 6.96
N GLY A 93 11.16 2.71 7.05
CA GLY A 93 12.59 2.50 7.24
C GLY A 93 12.84 1.82 8.58
N TYR A 94 12.68 0.49 8.60
CA TYR A 94 13.06 -0.35 9.72
C TYR A 94 14.57 -0.49 9.74
N VAL A 95 15.13 -0.65 10.94
CA VAL A 95 16.54 -0.98 11.10
C VAL A 95 16.76 -2.29 10.37
N ALA A 96 17.43 -2.23 9.21
CA ALA A 96 17.91 -3.44 8.57
C ALA A 96 18.96 -4.08 9.49
N ASP A 97 19.06 -5.41 9.47
CA ASP A 97 20.18 -6.09 10.12
C ASP A 97 21.46 -5.46 9.59
N ALA A 98 22.27 -4.94 10.51
CA ALA A 98 23.53 -4.31 10.17
C ALA A 98 24.46 -5.39 9.63
N TYR A 99 24.45 -5.59 8.31
CA TYR A 99 25.54 -6.28 7.66
C TYR A 99 26.80 -5.41 7.84
N PRO A 100 27.95 -5.99 8.20
CA PRO A 100 29.21 -5.27 8.13
C PRO A 100 29.33 -4.71 6.71
N PRO A 101 29.62 -3.42 6.53
CA PRO A 101 29.99 -2.90 5.22
C PRO A 101 31.15 -3.77 4.73
N ALA A 102 31.04 -4.35 3.54
CA ALA A 102 32.19 -5.00 2.92
C ALA A 102 33.31 -3.97 2.85
N ASP A 103 34.49 -4.30 3.38
CA ASP A 103 35.65 -3.43 3.34
C ASP A 103 35.92 -3.08 1.87
N ARG A 104 35.76 -1.80 1.53
CA ARG A 104 35.96 -1.28 0.16
C ARG A 104 37.39 -1.50 -0.34
N ASP A 105 38.30 -1.83 0.57
CA ASP A 105 39.71 -2.10 0.29
C ASP A 105 40.00 -3.59 0.04
N THR A 106 39.00 -4.46 0.17
CA THR A 106 39.12 -5.86 -0.26
C THR A 106 38.56 -6.00 -1.68
N PRO A 107 39.40 -6.19 -2.72
CA PRO A 107 38.89 -6.58 -4.02
C PRO A 107 38.05 -7.86 -3.85
N PHE A 108 36.87 -7.90 -4.49
CA PHE A 108 35.87 -8.99 -4.46
C PHE A 108 36.39 -10.36 -4.94
N LEU A 109 37.70 -10.51 -5.11
CA LEU A 109 38.37 -11.74 -5.47
C LEU A 109 39.14 -12.26 -4.26
N ASP A 110 38.43 -12.46 -3.15
CA ASP A 110 38.94 -13.30 -2.08
C ASP A 110 38.75 -14.78 -2.48
N LEU A 111 39.54 -15.18 -3.48
CA LEU A 111 39.94 -16.56 -3.69
C LEU A 111 41.13 -16.88 -2.78
N THR A 112 41.23 -16.33 -1.56
CA THR A 112 42.18 -16.92 -0.62
C THR A 112 41.75 -18.37 -0.44
N PRO A 113 42.62 -19.33 -0.80
CA PRO A 113 42.40 -20.69 -0.34
C PRO A 113 42.33 -20.62 1.18
N LEU A 114 41.42 -21.39 1.78
CA LEU A 114 41.38 -21.61 3.22
C LEU A 114 42.81 -21.72 3.77
N PRO A 115 43.11 -21.12 4.95
CA PRO A 115 44.43 -21.16 5.57
C PRO A 115 45.04 -22.55 5.40
N GLU A 116 46.32 -22.66 5.01
CA GLU A 116 46.94 -23.97 4.68
C GLU A 116 46.75 -25.03 5.78
N GLU A 117 46.50 -24.63 7.02
CA GLU A 117 46.15 -25.51 8.14
C GLU A 117 44.86 -26.33 7.87
N ASP A 118 43.82 -25.72 7.30
CA ASP A 118 42.58 -26.40 6.90
C ASP A 118 42.78 -27.32 5.69
N GLN A 119 43.73 -26.99 4.80
CA GLN A 119 44.06 -27.81 3.63
C GLN A 119 44.91 -29.04 4.02
N ALA A 120 45.79 -28.89 5.01
CA ALA A 120 46.57 -29.99 5.58
C ALA A 120 45.68 -30.97 6.34
N GLU A 121 44.77 -30.47 7.19
CA GLU A 121 43.81 -31.33 7.92
C GLU A 121 42.89 -32.10 6.95
N LYS A 122 42.45 -31.46 5.87
CA LYS A 122 41.61 -32.10 4.85
C LYS A 122 42.38 -33.12 4.01
N LYS A 123 43.66 -32.89 3.70
CA LYS A 123 44.51 -33.86 2.99
C LYS A 123 44.76 -35.12 3.81
N ASP A 124 44.98 -35.00 5.12
CA ASP A 124 45.18 -36.16 5.99
C ASP A 124 43.88 -36.96 6.19
N LYS A 125 42.72 -36.31 6.32
CA LYS A 125 41.42 -37.01 6.40
C LYS A 125 40.99 -37.73 5.12
N ILE A 126 41.55 -37.35 3.96
CA ILE A 126 41.27 -38.02 2.68
C ILE A 126 42.24 -39.18 2.41
N ARG A 127 43.37 -39.25 3.13
CA ARG A 127 44.42 -40.26 2.95
C ARG A 127 44.37 -41.42 3.96
N ALA A 128 43.48 -41.35 4.96
CA ALA A 128 43.16 -42.42 5.90
C ALA A 128 41.89 -43.16 5.48
#